data_AF-A0A7S3T3F7-F1
#
_entry.id   AF-A0A7S3T3F7-F1
#
_cell.length_a   1.000
_cell.length_b   1.000
_cell.length_c   1.000
_cell.angle_alpha   90.00
_cell.angle_beta   90.00
_cell.angle_gamma   90.00
#
_symmetry.space_group_name_H-M   'P 1'
#
loop_
_entity.id
_entity.type
_entity.pdbx_description
1 polymer ?
#
loop_
_entity_poly.entity_id
_entity_poly.type
_entity_poly.pdbx_seq_one_letter_code
_entity_poly.pdbx_strand_id
1 'polypeptide(L)'
;GMVLGVSSFQSVTHILEAFKAQQKALEREEQKARRDRSAAKPPPQPSSSSASSRPRAGSSSSKAAPPASAPPAGKAPKPVATIVVPAAITSAVNLWNVSQLLREKRWISPVELKQSGAAKPAEIKLEHCFEDGSRARFLVIENANKLSEAEWRNVACVIVQGAAWQFKGWPFKSEADLFTKVLGVHMRTRDETPNQLVKSWNVEKYAFSKEKVNQHDVAVTVSSFWQAVHKSMTVQKPHLLMKPHQLS
;
A
#
# COMPACT_ATOMS: atom_id res chain seq x y z
N GLY A 1 -52.65 -8.94 2.01
CA GLY A 1 -52.34 -7.51 1.85
C GLY A 1 -50.85 -7.34 1.66
N MET A 2 -50.43 -6.81 0.51
CA MET A 2 -49.05 -6.34 0.28
C MET A 2 -48.93 -4.90 0.77
N VAL A 3 -47.86 -4.54 1.49
CA VAL A 3 -47.14 -3.28 1.29
C VAL A 3 -45.64 -3.50 1.59
N LEU A 4 -44.82 -3.23 0.57
CA LEU A 4 -43.35 -3.19 0.53
C LEU A 4 -42.85 -1.97 1.34
N GLY A 5 -41.72 -1.97 2.06
CA GLY A 5 -40.39 -2.32 1.56
C GLY A 5 -39.67 -1.13 0.92
N VAL A 6 -39.56 0.04 1.58
CA VAL A 6 -38.80 1.20 1.07
C VAL A 6 -38.16 2.04 2.20
N SER A 7 -37.02 1.63 2.74
CA SER A 7 -36.22 2.52 3.61
C SER A 7 -34.71 2.25 3.61
N SER A 8 -34.16 1.68 2.52
CA SER A 8 -32.72 1.39 2.40
C SER A 8 -32.03 2.14 1.24
N PHE A 9 -32.78 2.58 0.22
CA PHE A 9 -32.20 3.19 -0.98
C PHE A 9 -31.82 4.68 -0.83
N GLN A 10 -32.45 5.44 0.07
CA GLN A 10 -32.13 6.86 0.27
C GLN A 10 -30.79 7.09 0.98
N SER A 11 -30.27 6.10 1.71
CA SER A 11 -29.01 6.24 2.45
C SER A 11 -27.78 6.09 1.54
N VAL A 12 -27.84 5.19 0.56
CA VAL A 12 -26.71 4.90 -0.35
C VAL A 12 -26.48 6.04 -1.34
N THR A 13 -27.55 6.69 -1.82
CA THR A 13 -27.45 7.86 -2.72
C THR A 13 -26.76 9.04 -2.03
N HIS A 14 -27.11 9.35 -0.79
CA HIS A 14 -26.46 10.43 -0.03
C HIS A 14 -24.97 10.15 0.24
N ILE A 15 -24.58 8.89 0.47
CA ILE A 15 -23.17 8.52 0.67
C ILE A 15 -22.37 8.71 -0.63
N LEU A 16 -22.93 8.29 -1.78
CA LEU A 16 -22.31 8.48 -3.10
C LEU A 16 -22.21 9.95 -3.49
N GLU A 17 -23.22 10.75 -3.16
CA GLU A 17 -23.25 12.18 -3.48
C GLU A 17 -22.30 12.98 -2.59
N ALA A 18 -22.23 12.67 -1.30
CA ALA A 18 -21.23 13.23 -0.38
C ALA A 18 -19.80 12.90 -0.81
N PHE A 19 -19.56 11.67 -1.29
CA PHE A 19 -18.24 11.28 -1.81
C PHE A 19 -17.85 12.05 -3.08
N LYS A 20 -18.79 12.20 -4.02
CA LYS A 20 -18.58 13.02 -5.23
C LYS A 20 -18.32 14.50 -4.89
N ALA A 21 -19.06 15.05 -3.92
CA ALA A 21 -18.86 16.41 -3.44
C ALA A 21 -17.48 16.60 -2.80
N GLN A 22 -17.02 15.62 -2.02
CA GLN A 22 -15.70 15.64 -1.38
C GLN A 22 -14.55 15.52 -2.39
N GLN A 23 -14.69 14.69 -3.43
CA GLN A 23 -13.71 14.63 -4.53
C GLN A 23 -13.62 15.96 -5.28
N LYS A 24 -14.76 16.58 -5.60
CA LYS A 24 -14.80 17.88 -6.28
C LYS A 24 -14.25 19.02 -5.41
N ALA A 25 -14.42 18.94 -4.09
CA ALA A 25 -13.84 19.90 -3.17
C ALA A 25 -12.31 19.81 -3.14
N LEU A 26 -11.77 18.59 -3.09
CA LEU A 26 -10.33 18.33 -3.11
C LEU A 26 -9.68 18.80 -4.43
N GLU A 27 -10.33 18.53 -5.56
CA GLU A 27 -9.87 18.99 -6.88
C GLU A 27 -9.87 20.52 -7.00
N ARG A 28 -10.87 21.19 -6.42
CA ARG A 28 -10.94 22.66 -6.37
C ARG A 28 -9.84 23.27 -5.51
N GLU A 29 -9.54 22.64 -4.37
CA GLU A 29 -8.45 23.07 -3.49
C GLU A 29 -7.08 22.90 -4.18
N GLU A 30 -6.88 21.80 -4.91
CA GLU A 30 -5.67 21.56 -5.69
C GLU A 30 -5.53 22.54 -6.88
N GLN A 31 -6.63 22.85 -7.58
CA GLN A 31 -6.63 23.86 -8.65
C GLN A 31 -6.35 25.27 -8.13
N LYS A 32 -6.86 25.61 -6.93
CA LYS A 32 -6.57 26.89 -6.27
C LYS A 32 -5.10 26.98 -5.87
N ALA A 33 -4.55 25.94 -5.25
CA ALA A 33 -3.14 25.87 -4.88
C ALA A 33 -2.20 25.95 -6.10
N ARG A 34 -2.58 25.34 -7.24
CA ARG A 34 -1.84 25.48 -8.51
C ARG A 34 -1.87 26.90 -9.07
N ARG A 35 -3.03 27.58 -9.01
CA ARG A 35 -3.15 28.99 -9.43
C ARG A 35 -2.31 29.91 -8.57
N ASP A 36 -2.36 29.74 -7.25
CA ASP A 36 -1.60 30.58 -6.30
C ASP A 36 -0.08 30.35 -6.44
N ARG A 37 0.35 29.10 -6.68
CA ARG A 37 1.78 28.79 -6.94
C ARG A 37 2.27 29.35 -8.28
N SER A 38 1.39 29.50 -9.27
CA SER A 38 1.75 30.08 -10.57
C SER A 38 1.72 31.63 -10.58
N ALA A 39 1.16 32.25 -9.53
CA ALA A 39 1.10 33.71 -9.36
C ALA A 39 2.23 34.29 -8.46
N ALA A 40 3.01 33.43 -7.80
CA ALA A 40 4.09 33.86 -6.91
C ALA A 40 5.42 34.05 -7.67
N LYS A 41 5.89 35.31 -7.73
CA LYS A 41 7.21 35.72 -8.25
C LYS A 41 8.33 35.20 -7.32
N PRO A 42 9.48 34.71 -7.84
CA PRO A 42 10.54 34.15 -7.01
C PRO A 42 11.21 35.24 -6.14
N PRO A 43 11.61 34.91 -4.89
CA PRO A 43 12.36 35.83 -4.04
C PRO A 43 13.81 35.97 -4.52
N PRO A 44 14.46 37.14 -4.30
CA PRO A 44 15.84 37.36 -4.70
C PRO A 44 16.82 36.61 -3.79
N GLN A 45 17.83 36.00 -4.39
CA GLN A 45 19.01 35.49 -3.69
C GLN A 45 19.94 36.64 -3.28
N PRO A 46 20.62 36.55 -2.13
CA PRO A 46 21.89 37.24 -1.93
C PRO A 46 23.08 36.27 -1.89
N SER A 47 24.14 36.72 -2.55
CA SER A 47 25.45 36.10 -2.75
C SER A 47 26.44 36.39 -1.61
N SER A 48 27.32 35.41 -1.35
CA SER A 48 28.74 35.46 -0.93
C SER A 48 29.18 36.39 0.23
N SER A 49 29.88 35.85 1.22
CA SER A 49 31.36 35.79 1.24
C SER A 49 31.95 35.37 2.61
N SER A 50 33.18 34.89 2.54
CA SER A 50 34.12 34.37 3.54
C SER A 50 34.42 35.23 4.78
N ALA A 51 34.79 34.60 5.91
CA ALA A 51 36.03 34.91 6.63
C ALA A 51 36.39 33.87 7.72
N SER A 52 37.69 33.70 7.88
CA SER A 52 38.45 32.79 8.75
C SER A 52 38.46 33.18 10.23
N SER A 53 38.55 32.19 11.13
CA SER A 53 39.47 32.22 12.30
C SER A 53 39.44 30.91 13.12
N ARG A 54 40.57 30.17 13.11
CA ARG A 54 41.12 29.39 14.25
C ARG A 54 42.07 30.33 15.04
N PRO A 55 42.63 30.01 16.24
CA PRO A 55 42.81 28.71 16.94
C PRO A 55 42.29 28.75 18.40
N ARG A 56 42.32 27.72 19.27
CA ARG A 56 43.50 27.08 19.89
C ARG A 56 43.07 25.92 20.83
N ALA A 57 44.06 25.13 21.18
CA ALA A 57 44.11 23.88 21.95
C ALA A 57 43.40 23.82 23.31
N GLY A 58 43.06 22.57 23.69
CA GLY A 58 42.75 22.15 25.05
C GLY A 58 42.72 20.62 25.13
N SER A 59 43.77 20.04 25.70
CA SER A 59 43.95 18.61 25.96
C SER A 59 43.20 18.16 27.21
N SER A 60 42.60 16.96 27.22
CA SER A 60 42.57 16.12 28.42
C SER A 60 42.24 14.67 28.08
N SER A 61 43.00 13.80 28.73
CA SER A 61 43.21 12.37 28.52
C SER A 61 42.17 11.45 29.16
N SER A 62 42.01 10.28 28.54
CA SER A 62 41.86 8.93 29.12
C SER A 62 40.76 8.64 30.16
N LYS A 63 39.85 7.72 29.79
CA LYS A 63 39.65 6.48 30.57
C LYS A 63 39.00 5.38 29.73
N ALA A 64 39.73 4.28 29.57
CA ALA A 64 39.26 3.03 28.98
C ALA A 64 38.32 2.30 29.96
N ALA A 65 37.26 1.71 29.44
CA ALA A 65 36.37 0.77 30.10
C ALA A 65 36.26 -0.50 29.22
N PRO A 66 36.05 -1.69 29.81
CA PRO A 66 36.35 -2.97 29.19
C PRO A 66 35.36 -3.36 28.08
N PRO A 67 35.72 -4.26 27.15
CA PRO A 67 34.81 -4.70 26.10
C PRO A 67 33.70 -5.54 26.72
N ALA A 68 32.50 -4.96 26.81
CA ALA A 68 31.29 -5.72 27.06
C ALA A 68 31.11 -6.74 25.92
N SER A 69 31.04 -8.00 26.34
CA SER A 69 30.74 -9.18 25.54
C SER A 69 29.71 -8.87 24.46
N ALA A 70 30.08 -9.15 23.21
CA ALA A 70 29.17 -9.13 22.07
C ALA A 70 27.93 -9.96 22.41
N PRO A 71 26.70 -9.44 22.22
CA PRO A 71 25.51 -10.27 22.35
C PRO A 71 25.61 -11.42 21.35
N PRO A 72 25.12 -12.62 21.70
CA PRO A 72 25.15 -13.76 20.80
C PRO A 72 24.49 -13.34 19.49
N ALA A 73 25.08 -13.73 18.36
CA ALA A 73 24.57 -13.45 17.02
C ALA A 73 23.11 -13.89 16.92
N GLY A 74 22.20 -12.98 17.28
CA GLY A 74 20.78 -13.18 17.18
C GLY A 74 20.50 -13.36 15.70
N LYS A 75 19.97 -14.52 15.33
CA LYS A 75 19.52 -14.81 13.96
C LYS A 75 18.81 -13.55 13.45
N ALA A 76 19.35 -12.93 12.40
CA ALA A 76 18.77 -11.71 11.84
C ALA A 76 17.27 -11.92 11.64
N PRO A 77 16.42 -10.94 12.00
CA PRO A 77 14.97 -11.08 11.87
C PRO A 77 14.64 -11.56 10.45
N LYS A 78 13.85 -12.64 10.35
CA LYS A 78 13.44 -13.20 9.06
C LYS A 78 12.79 -12.07 8.22
N PRO A 79 13.20 -11.88 6.97
CA PRO A 79 12.72 -10.77 6.15
C PRO A 79 11.21 -10.88 5.93
N VAL A 80 10.50 -9.76 6.09
CA VAL A 80 9.04 -9.67 5.92
C VAL A 80 8.73 -8.79 4.72
N ALA A 81 7.97 -9.34 3.77
CA ALA A 81 7.48 -8.60 2.62
C ALA A 81 6.29 -7.70 3.00
N THR A 82 6.15 -6.55 2.35
CA THR A 82 5.02 -5.64 2.62
C THR A 82 4.06 -5.60 1.43
N ILE A 83 2.75 -5.67 1.71
CA ILE A 83 1.69 -5.40 0.75
C ILE A 83 0.98 -4.12 1.19
N VAL A 84 0.96 -3.11 0.32
CA VAL A 84 0.23 -1.86 0.59
C VAL A 84 -1.15 -1.97 -0.02
N VAL A 85 -2.19 -1.69 0.77
CA VAL A 85 -3.60 -1.65 0.32
C VAL A 85 -4.16 -0.23 0.45
N PRO A 86 -5.15 0.16 -0.36
CA PRO A 86 -5.74 1.49 -0.28
C PRO A 86 -6.54 1.68 1.02
N ALA A 87 -6.65 2.93 1.47
CA ALA A 87 -7.33 3.30 2.70
C ALA A 87 -8.85 3.48 2.57
N ALA A 88 -9.33 3.66 1.34
CA ALA A 88 -10.72 4.00 1.12
C ALA A 88 -11.64 2.82 1.44
N ILE A 89 -12.74 3.08 2.14
CA ILE A 89 -13.77 2.05 2.38
C ILE A 89 -14.46 1.61 1.08
N THR A 90 -14.43 2.44 0.05
CA THR A 90 -15.03 2.19 -1.27
C THR A 90 -14.13 1.39 -2.20
N SER A 91 -12.88 1.09 -1.83
CA SER A 91 -12.02 0.24 -2.65
C SER A 91 -12.47 -1.22 -2.55
N ALA A 92 -12.37 -1.99 -3.63
CA ALA A 92 -12.71 -3.42 -3.61
C ALA A 92 -11.89 -4.22 -2.58
N VAL A 93 -10.63 -3.84 -2.33
CA VAL A 93 -9.73 -4.53 -1.40
C VAL A 93 -9.03 -3.52 -0.49
N ASN A 94 -9.12 -3.72 0.82
CA ASN A 94 -8.44 -2.91 1.84
C ASN A 94 -8.23 -3.74 3.13
N LEU A 95 -7.77 -3.11 4.22
CA LEU A 95 -7.53 -3.80 5.49
C LEU A 95 -8.77 -4.48 6.11
N TRP A 96 -9.99 -4.13 5.70
CA TRP A 96 -11.20 -4.76 6.21
C TRP A 96 -11.33 -6.21 5.72
N ASN A 97 -11.11 -6.44 4.42
CA ASN A 97 -11.43 -7.72 3.79
C ASN A 97 -10.21 -8.48 3.26
N VAL A 98 -9.02 -7.86 3.19
CA VAL A 98 -7.83 -8.48 2.57
C VAL A 98 -7.44 -9.80 3.24
N SER A 99 -7.66 -9.96 4.55
CA SER A 99 -7.42 -11.22 5.25
C SER A 99 -8.31 -12.35 4.69
N GLN A 100 -9.61 -12.12 4.58
CA GLN A 100 -10.57 -13.10 4.05
C GLN A 100 -10.31 -13.38 2.57
N LEU A 101 -10.01 -12.34 1.80
CA LEU A 101 -9.72 -12.45 0.38
C LEU A 101 -8.49 -13.33 0.12
N LEU A 102 -7.37 -13.02 0.77
CA LEU A 102 -6.10 -13.67 0.46
C LEU A 102 -5.92 -15.04 1.14
N ARG A 103 -6.53 -15.26 2.31
CA ARG A 103 -6.45 -16.55 3.04
C ARG A 103 -7.56 -17.51 2.62
N GLU A 104 -8.80 -17.03 2.61
CA GLU A 104 -9.99 -17.88 2.42
C GLU A 104 -10.48 -17.88 0.97
N LYS A 105 -9.84 -17.10 0.09
CA LYS A 105 -10.27 -16.94 -1.31
C LYS A 105 -11.74 -16.52 -1.40
N ARG A 106 -12.16 -15.66 -0.47
CA ARG A 106 -13.53 -15.18 -0.34
C ARG A 106 -13.54 -13.67 -0.28
N TRP A 107 -14.32 -13.05 -1.16
CA TRP A 107 -14.52 -11.62 -1.14
C TRP A 107 -15.80 -11.27 -0.37
N ILE A 108 -15.67 -10.33 0.57
CA ILE A 108 -16.78 -9.66 1.25
C ILE A 108 -16.55 -8.16 1.08
N SER A 109 -17.62 -7.41 0.86
CA SER A 109 -17.53 -5.97 0.70
C SER A 109 -16.97 -5.31 1.98
N PRO A 110 -15.98 -4.40 1.88
CA PRO A 110 -15.52 -3.65 3.04
C PRO A 110 -16.63 -2.85 3.73
N VAL A 111 -17.61 -2.36 2.96
CA VAL A 111 -18.77 -1.63 3.48
C VAL A 111 -19.64 -2.54 4.34
N GLU A 112 -19.87 -3.78 3.91
CA GLU A 112 -20.66 -4.78 4.65
C GLU A 112 -19.97 -5.15 5.98
N LEU A 113 -18.64 -5.39 5.94
CA LEU A 113 -17.87 -5.69 7.15
C LEU A 113 -17.86 -4.52 8.15
N LYS A 114 -17.78 -3.28 7.66
CA LYS A 114 -17.89 -2.10 8.53
C LYS A 114 -19.28 -1.99 9.15
N GLN A 115 -20.34 -2.27 8.39
CA GLN A 115 -21.73 -2.22 8.87
C GLN A 115 -22.06 -3.35 9.85
N SER A 116 -21.41 -4.51 9.73
CA SER A 116 -21.58 -5.62 10.68
C SER A 116 -20.89 -5.38 12.03
N GLY A 117 -20.28 -4.21 12.25
CA GLY A 117 -19.60 -3.86 13.49
C GLY A 117 -18.21 -4.48 13.65
N ALA A 118 -17.60 -4.99 12.57
CA ALA A 118 -16.22 -5.47 12.65
C ALA A 118 -15.26 -4.32 13.00
N ALA A 119 -14.20 -4.60 13.75
CA ALA A 119 -13.13 -3.64 13.97
C ALA A 119 -12.12 -3.69 12.81
N LYS A 120 -11.72 -2.52 12.31
CA LYS A 120 -10.66 -2.42 11.29
C LYS A 120 -9.31 -2.79 11.91
N PRO A 121 -8.58 -3.80 11.39
CA PRO A 121 -7.22 -4.09 11.84
C PRO A 121 -6.27 -2.94 11.52
N ALA A 122 -5.24 -2.72 12.36
CA ALA A 122 -4.18 -1.76 12.07
C ALA A 122 -3.18 -2.28 11.03
N GLU A 123 -2.86 -3.58 11.11
CA GLU A 123 -2.00 -4.33 10.21
C GLU A 123 -2.46 -5.79 10.15
N ILE A 124 -2.14 -6.50 9.07
CA ILE A 124 -2.44 -7.93 8.93
C ILE A 124 -1.16 -8.69 8.56
N LYS A 125 -0.86 -9.75 9.31
CA LYS A 125 0.27 -10.64 9.02
C LYS A 125 -0.21 -11.87 8.27
N LEU A 126 0.40 -12.21 7.15
CA LEU A 126 0.07 -13.38 6.33
C LEU A 126 1.33 -14.23 6.14
N GLU A 127 1.15 -15.53 5.95
CA GLU A 127 2.19 -16.41 5.42
C GLU A 127 1.62 -17.10 4.19
N HIS A 128 2.41 -17.19 3.13
CA HIS A 128 2.01 -17.86 1.89
C HIS A 128 3.14 -18.78 1.42
N CYS A 129 2.75 -19.98 0.99
CA CYS A 129 3.62 -20.95 0.34
C CYS A 129 3.32 -20.94 -1.16
N PHE A 130 4.33 -20.65 -1.96
CA PHE A 130 4.24 -20.63 -3.41
C PHE A 130 4.35 -22.05 -3.99
N GLU A 131 4.01 -22.18 -5.27
CA GLU A 131 3.97 -23.46 -6.00
C GLU A 131 5.35 -24.15 -6.09
N ASP A 132 6.44 -23.38 -6.07
CA ASP A 132 7.82 -23.90 -6.05
C ASP A 132 8.29 -24.35 -4.64
N GLY A 133 7.38 -24.30 -3.65
CA GLY A 133 7.65 -24.61 -2.26
C GLY A 133 8.32 -23.49 -1.46
N SER A 134 8.69 -22.37 -2.10
CA SER A 134 9.20 -21.20 -1.38
C SER A 134 8.09 -20.57 -0.53
N ARG A 135 8.48 -19.89 0.55
CA ARG A 135 7.54 -19.25 1.48
C ARG A 135 7.89 -17.79 1.70
N ALA A 136 6.88 -16.96 1.90
CA ALA A 136 7.07 -15.58 2.31
C ALA A 136 6.08 -15.20 3.42
N ARG A 137 6.57 -14.34 4.32
CA ARG A 137 5.75 -13.68 5.33
C ARG A 137 5.42 -12.27 4.82
N PHE A 138 4.15 -11.91 4.89
CA PHE A 138 3.65 -10.62 4.46
C PHE A 138 3.11 -9.81 5.63
N LEU A 139 3.43 -8.54 5.64
CA LEU A 139 2.77 -7.51 6.43
C LEU A 139 1.90 -6.68 5.48
N VAL A 140 0.60 -6.65 5.72
CA VAL A 140 -0.34 -5.82 4.97
C VAL A 140 -0.59 -4.55 5.75
N ILE A 141 -0.34 -3.42 5.11
CA ILE A 141 -0.52 -2.08 5.69
C ILE A 141 -1.32 -1.20 4.75
N GLU A 142 -1.88 -0.14 5.30
CA GLU A 142 -2.62 0.87 4.54
C GLU A 142 -1.82 2.15 4.31
N ASN A 143 -1.13 2.64 5.33
CA ASN A 143 -0.40 3.91 5.26
C ASN A 143 1.07 3.68 4.90
N ALA A 144 1.37 3.77 3.61
CA ALA A 144 2.73 3.61 3.09
C ALA A 144 3.69 4.75 3.49
N ASN A 145 3.19 5.92 3.91
CA ASN A 145 4.06 7.02 4.37
C ASN A 145 4.77 6.72 5.70
N LYS A 146 4.36 5.65 6.41
CA LYS A 146 5.05 5.18 7.61
C LYS A 146 6.30 4.35 7.28
N LEU A 147 6.47 3.93 6.03
CA LEU A 147 7.61 3.14 5.59
C LEU A 147 8.84 4.03 5.42
N SER A 148 9.93 3.64 6.06
CA SER A 148 11.27 4.16 5.77
C SER A 148 11.75 3.74 4.38
N GLU A 149 12.75 4.45 3.84
CA GLU A 149 13.38 4.09 2.57
C GLU A 149 13.89 2.64 2.54
N ALA A 150 14.37 2.14 3.68
CA ALA A 150 14.81 0.76 3.79
C ALA A 150 13.64 -0.23 3.70
N GLU A 151 12.50 0.07 4.30
CA GLU A 151 11.31 -0.79 4.28
C GLU A 151 10.62 -0.79 2.91
N TRP A 152 10.73 0.30 2.14
CA TRP A 152 10.28 0.32 0.75
C TRP A 152 10.93 -0.75 -0.12
N ARG A 153 12.18 -1.16 0.19
CA ARG A 153 12.85 -2.29 -0.48
C ARG A 153 12.16 -3.64 -0.22
N ASN A 154 11.36 -3.73 0.84
CA ASN A 154 10.61 -4.92 1.20
C ASN A 154 9.17 -4.91 0.68
N VAL A 155 8.71 -3.83 0.02
CA VAL A 155 7.36 -3.77 -0.54
C VAL A 155 7.26 -4.66 -1.77
N ALA A 156 6.54 -5.78 -1.62
CA ALA A 156 6.35 -6.75 -2.69
C ALA A 156 5.27 -6.28 -3.68
N CYS A 157 4.19 -5.68 -3.18
CA CYS A 157 3.03 -5.32 -3.99
C CYS A 157 2.30 -4.08 -3.45
N VAL A 158 1.75 -3.28 -4.35
CA VAL A 158 0.80 -2.21 -4.04
C VAL A 158 -0.52 -2.50 -4.73
N ILE A 159 -1.59 -2.65 -3.96
CA ILE A 159 -2.95 -2.68 -4.48
C ILE A 159 -3.41 -1.24 -4.70
N VAL A 160 -3.82 -0.91 -5.93
CA VAL A 160 -4.20 0.44 -6.34
C VAL A 160 -5.71 0.58 -6.46
N GLN A 161 -6.23 1.72 -6.01
CA GLN A 161 -7.65 2.08 -6.13
C GLN A 161 -7.96 2.79 -7.45
N GLY A 162 -6.95 3.37 -8.11
CA GLY A 162 -7.15 4.15 -9.34
C GLY A 162 -7.32 5.64 -9.12
N ALA A 163 -6.72 6.20 -8.06
CA ALA A 163 -6.67 7.64 -7.84
C ALA A 163 -5.23 8.08 -7.56
N ALA A 164 -4.72 9.07 -8.30
CA ALA A 164 -3.32 9.51 -8.20
C ALA A 164 -2.96 9.98 -6.78
N TRP A 165 -3.91 10.56 -6.04
CA TRP A 165 -3.70 10.99 -4.65
C TRP A 165 -3.29 9.84 -3.72
N GLN A 166 -3.54 8.57 -4.08
CA GLN A 166 -3.10 7.40 -3.32
C GLN A 166 -1.58 7.43 -3.08
N PHE A 167 -0.81 7.94 -4.04
CA PHE A 167 0.65 7.92 -4.04
C PHE A 167 1.26 9.20 -3.42
N LYS A 168 0.44 10.09 -2.87
CA LYS A 168 0.89 11.35 -2.28
C LYS A 168 1.81 11.07 -1.07
N GLY A 169 3.01 11.66 -1.12
CA GLY A 169 4.02 11.56 -0.07
C GLY A 169 4.96 10.35 -0.19
N TRP A 170 4.80 9.51 -1.22
CA TRP A 170 5.62 8.33 -1.41
C TRP A 170 6.97 8.71 -2.04
N PRO A 171 8.06 7.96 -1.80
CA PRO A 171 9.41 8.30 -2.23
C PRO A 171 9.67 7.95 -3.71
N PHE A 172 8.72 8.25 -4.59
CA PHE A 172 8.80 7.98 -6.03
C PHE A 172 8.47 9.23 -6.83
N LYS A 173 9.14 9.42 -7.98
CA LYS A 173 8.93 10.60 -8.81
C LYS A 173 7.59 10.58 -9.56
N SER A 174 7.12 9.39 -9.89
CA SER A 174 5.87 9.14 -10.61
C SER A 174 5.39 7.71 -10.36
N GLU A 175 4.14 7.43 -10.74
CA GLU A 175 3.57 6.09 -10.71
C GLU A 175 4.34 5.12 -11.62
N ALA A 176 4.87 5.61 -12.74
CA ALA A 176 5.71 4.80 -13.62
C ALA A 176 7.04 4.39 -12.95
N ASP A 177 7.69 5.29 -12.21
CA ASP A 177 8.89 4.97 -11.42
C ASP A 177 8.58 3.95 -10.31
N LEU A 178 7.44 4.11 -9.62
CA LEU A 178 6.96 3.15 -8.63
C LEU A 178 6.76 1.75 -9.25
N PHE A 179 6.00 1.64 -10.33
CA PHE A 179 5.65 0.35 -10.94
C PHE A 179 6.77 -0.30 -11.76
N THR A 180 7.92 0.37 -11.88
CA THR A 180 9.16 -0.25 -12.36
C THR A 180 9.83 -1.07 -11.24
N LYS A 181 9.64 -0.68 -9.97
CA LYS A 181 10.32 -1.25 -8.79
C LYS A 181 9.43 -2.12 -7.90
N VAL A 182 8.12 -1.99 -8.04
CA VAL A 182 7.13 -2.64 -7.18
C VAL A 182 5.98 -3.13 -8.06
N LEU A 183 5.48 -4.34 -7.80
CA LEU A 183 4.30 -4.85 -8.47
C LEU A 183 3.08 -3.99 -8.12
N GLY A 184 2.45 -3.41 -9.13
CA GLY A 184 1.15 -2.77 -8.98
C GLY A 184 0.02 -3.73 -9.36
N VAL A 185 -1.03 -3.78 -8.55
CA VAL A 185 -2.23 -4.59 -8.81
C VAL A 185 -3.47 -3.75 -8.64
N HIS A 186 -4.37 -3.78 -9.61
CA HIS A 186 -5.71 -3.23 -9.49
C HIS A 186 -6.73 -4.35 -9.43
N MET A 187 -7.46 -4.43 -8.31
CA MET A 187 -8.56 -5.36 -8.12
C MET A 187 -9.87 -4.58 -8.09
N ARG A 188 -10.86 -5.07 -8.85
CA ARG A 188 -12.19 -4.46 -8.95
C ARG A 188 -13.27 -5.52 -9.02
N THR A 189 -14.50 -5.18 -8.69
CA THR A 189 -15.63 -6.07 -8.98
C THR A 189 -16.05 -5.90 -10.44
N ARG A 190 -16.62 -6.95 -11.05
CA ARG A 190 -16.93 -6.97 -12.49
C ARG A 190 -18.01 -5.94 -12.89
N ASP A 191 -18.85 -5.53 -11.93
CA ASP A 191 -19.89 -4.51 -12.10
C ASP A 191 -19.35 -3.07 -12.04
N GLU A 192 -18.14 -2.85 -11.54
CA GLU A 192 -17.51 -1.54 -11.56
C GLU A 192 -17.07 -1.17 -12.99
N THR A 193 -17.06 0.11 -13.33
CA THR A 193 -16.52 0.58 -14.61
C THR A 193 -14.99 0.61 -14.57
N PRO A 194 -14.27 0.16 -15.63
CA PRO A 194 -12.81 0.21 -15.63
C PRO A 194 -12.30 1.64 -15.50
N ASN A 195 -11.42 1.88 -14.53
CA ASN A 195 -10.85 3.20 -14.31
C ASN A 195 -9.83 3.53 -15.43
N GLN A 196 -10.02 4.67 -16.10
CA GLN A 196 -9.16 5.10 -17.21
C GLN A 196 -7.73 5.42 -16.77
N LEU A 197 -7.55 5.98 -15.56
CA LEU A 197 -6.24 6.31 -15.03
C LEU A 197 -5.40 5.04 -14.81
N VAL A 198 -6.03 3.98 -14.30
CA VAL A 198 -5.41 2.67 -14.11
C VAL A 198 -4.93 2.04 -15.43
N LYS A 199 -5.58 2.34 -16.56
CA LYS A 199 -5.13 1.85 -17.87
C LYS A 199 -3.78 2.45 -18.28
N SER A 200 -3.47 3.66 -17.84
CA SER A 200 -2.18 4.32 -18.11
C SER A 200 -1.04 3.80 -17.24
N TRP A 201 -1.34 3.06 -16.16
CA TRP A 201 -0.34 2.52 -15.25
C TRP A 201 0.05 1.08 -15.60
N ASN A 202 1.32 0.76 -15.39
CA ASN A 202 1.87 -0.58 -15.52
C ASN A 202 1.47 -1.45 -14.32
N VAL A 203 0.20 -1.83 -14.26
CA VAL A 203 -0.37 -2.66 -13.19
C VAL A 203 -1.16 -3.83 -13.74
N GLU A 204 -1.09 -4.95 -13.03
CA GLU A 204 -1.94 -6.12 -13.26
C GLU A 204 -3.38 -5.78 -12.91
N LYS A 205 -4.34 -6.25 -13.71
CA LYS A 205 -5.76 -5.86 -13.58
C LYS A 205 -6.60 -7.11 -13.40
N TYR A 206 -7.25 -7.22 -12.25
CA TYR A 206 -8.13 -8.35 -11.95
C TYR A 206 -9.56 -7.88 -11.73
N ALA A 207 -10.51 -8.62 -12.27
CA ALA A 207 -11.92 -8.41 -12.06
C ALA A 207 -12.59 -9.72 -11.65
N PHE A 208 -13.33 -9.69 -10.55
CA PHE A 208 -14.04 -10.85 -10.03
C PHE A 208 -15.51 -10.51 -9.79
N SER A 209 -16.37 -11.53 -9.75
CA SER A 209 -17.77 -11.35 -9.37
C SER A 209 -17.90 -11.17 -7.85
N LYS A 210 -18.81 -10.30 -7.44
CA LYS A 210 -19.22 -10.14 -6.04
C LYS A 210 -20.29 -11.15 -5.61
N GLU A 211 -20.90 -11.90 -6.54
CA GLU A 211 -21.92 -12.89 -6.20
C GLU A 211 -21.31 -14.12 -5.55
N LYS A 212 -21.88 -14.58 -4.43
CA LYS A 212 -21.41 -15.77 -3.70
C LYS A 212 -21.39 -17.04 -4.56
N VAL A 213 -22.32 -17.16 -5.51
CA VAL A 213 -22.37 -18.30 -6.45
C VAL A 213 -21.13 -18.39 -7.34
N ASN A 214 -20.46 -17.26 -7.57
CA ASN A 214 -19.26 -17.13 -8.40
C ASN A 214 -17.98 -17.05 -7.55
N GLN A 215 -17.97 -17.64 -6.35
CA GLN A 215 -16.79 -17.63 -5.47
C GLN A 215 -15.55 -18.28 -6.14
N HIS A 216 -15.74 -19.18 -7.11
CA HIS A 216 -14.64 -19.74 -7.89
C HIS A 216 -13.84 -18.66 -8.65
N ASP A 217 -14.51 -17.63 -9.19
CA ASP A 217 -13.84 -16.51 -9.89
C ASP A 217 -12.88 -15.75 -8.96
N VAL A 218 -13.28 -15.58 -7.69
CA VAL A 218 -12.43 -14.97 -6.64
C VAL A 218 -11.22 -15.86 -6.38
N ALA A 219 -11.42 -17.18 -6.27
CA ALA A 219 -10.32 -18.11 -6.04
C ALA A 219 -9.29 -18.12 -7.18
N VAL A 220 -9.75 -18.09 -8.43
CA VAL A 220 -8.87 -17.97 -9.61
C VAL A 220 -8.11 -16.65 -9.57
N THR A 221 -8.80 -15.54 -9.30
CA THR A 221 -8.18 -14.21 -9.20
C THR A 221 -7.09 -14.15 -8.14
N VAL A 222 -7.35 -14.70 -6.95
CA VAL A 222 -6.39 -14.74 -5.85
C VAL A 222 -5.19 -15.63 -6.20
N SER A 223 -5.39 -16.75 -6.90
CA SER A 223 -4.29 -17.57 -7.40
C SER A 223 -3.42 -16.80 -8.40
N SER A 224 -4.01 -16.11 -9.37
CA SER A 224 -3.26 -15.28 -10.33
C SER A 224 -2.53 -14.12 -9.65
N PHE A 225 -3.13 -13.51 -8.63
CA PHE A 225 -2.48 -12.50 -7.80
C PHE A 225 -1.21 -13.07 -7.14
N TRP A 226 -1.29 -14.23 -6.50
CA TRP A 226 -0.13 -14.84 -5.85
C TRP A 226 0.95 -15.23 -6.85
N GLN A 227 0.59 -15.69 -8.05
CA GLN A 227 1.54 -15.95 -9.13
C GLN A 227 2.27 -14.67 -9.58
N ALA A 228 1.56 -13.56 -9.72
CA ALA A 228 2.16 -12.27 -10.07
C ALA A 228 3.10 -11.76 -8.97
N VAL A 229 2.68 -11.85 -7.70
CA VAL A 229 3.52 -11.50 -6.55
C VAL A 229 4.78 -12.36 -6.53
N HIS A 230 4.63 -13.68 -6.72
CA HIS A 230 5.75 -14.61 -6.73
C HIS A 230 6.76 -14.25 -7.84
N LYS A 231 6.28 -14.11 -9.08
CA LYS A 231 7.10 -13.72 -10.24
C LYS A 231 7.86 -12.43 -9.98
N SER A 232 7.19 -11.40 -9.44
CA SER A 232 7.83 -10.12 -9.13
C SER A 232 8.87 -10.26 -8.01
N MET A 233 8.59 -11.04 -6.96
CA MET A 233 9.50 -11.23 -5.83
C MET A 233 10.74 -12.02 -6.24
N THR A 234 10.61 -13.06 -7.07
CA THR A 234 11.76 -13.85 -7.54
C THR A 234 12.76 -13.00 -8.32
N VAL A 235 12.28 -12.03 -9.11
CA VAL A 235 13.14 -11.14 -9.89
C VAL A 235 13.68 -9.98 -9.07
N GLN A 236 12.82 -9.28 -8.33
CA GLN A 236 13.17 -7.98 -7.74
C GLN A 236 13.55 -8.08 -6.26
N LYS A 237 13.05 -9.09 -5.54
CA LYS A 237 13.12 -9.19 -4.07
C LYS A 237 13.36 -10.63 -3.59
N PRO A 238 14.36 -11.36 -4.14
CA PRO A 238 14.58 -12.77 -3.81
C PRO A 238 14.97 -12.97 -2.34
N HIS A 239 15.52 -11.95 -1.69
CA HIS A 239 15.86 -11.97 -0.26
C HIS A 239 14.64 -12.10 0.66
N LEU A 240 13.43 -11.84 0.17
CA LEU A 240 12.18 -12.00 0.94
C LEU A 240 11.59 -13.41 0.84
N LEU A 241 12.13 -14.26 -0.05
CA LEU A 241 11.66 -15.63 -0.26
C LEU A 241 12.49 -16.60 0.58
N MET A 242 11.81 -17.32 1.46
CA MET A 242 12.39 -18.41 2.25
C MET A 242 12.34 -19.69 1.42
N LYS A 243 13.51 -20.24 1.11
CA LYS A 243 13.61 -21.51 0.36
C LYS A 243 13.23 -22.70 1.26
N PRO A 244 12.70 -23.80 0.70
CA PRO A 244 12.27 -24.97 1.48
C PRO A 244 13.31 -25.52 2.46
N HIS A 245 14.58 -25.51 2.06
CA HIS A 245 15.70 -26.04 2.85
C HIS A 245 16.17 -25.13 4.00
N GLN A 246 15.61 -23.92 4.13
CA GLN A 246 15.98 -22.92 5.15
C GLN A 246 15.01 -22.91 6.34
N LEU A 247 14.13 -23.93 6.45
CA LEU A 247 13.07 -24.00 7.45
C LEU A 247 13.45 -24.75 8.75
N SER A 248 14.74 -25.05 8.98
CA SER A 248 15.25 -25.72 10.19
C SER A 248 15.32 -24.81 11.42
#